data_AF-A0AAV5LHZ3-F1
#
_entry.id   AF-A0AAV5LHZ3-F1
#
_cell.length_a   1.000
_cell.length_b   1.000
_cell.length_c   1.000
_cell.angle_alpha   90.00
_cell.angle_beta   90.00
_cell.angle_gamma   90.00
#
_symmetry.space_group_name_H-M   'P 1'
#
loop_
_entity.id
_entity.type
_entity.pdbx_description
1 polymer ?
#
loop_
_entity_poly.entity_id
_entity_poly.type
_entity_poly.pdbx_seq_one_letter_code
_entity_poly.pdbx_strand_id
1 'polypeptide(L)'
;MDCKGMLYLYEASFLSLEGESTLDAARTFAKNYLSEYVKLNKSKNPYLSTLVEHALEFPLRWRMPRMEARWFIGVINEVQIRIPSCLILPSWISTWCKRSTRKI
;
A
#
# COMPACT_ATOMS: atom_id res chain seq x y z
N MET A 1 -3.09 6.54 19.70
CA MET A 1 -2.69 6.98 18.34
C MET A 1 -2.98 5.83 17.37
N ASP A 2 -3.45 6.15 16.16
CA ASP A 2 -3.78 5.12 15.15
C ASP A 2 -2.50 4.57 14.50
N CYS A 3 -2.45 3.26 14.24
CA CYS A 3 -1.30 2.59 13.63
C CYS A 3 -1.05 3.08 12.20
N LYS A 4 -2.11 3.35 11.43
CA LYS A 4 -1.98 3.95 10.09
C LYS A 4 -1.33 5.33 10.16
N GLY A 5 -1.69 6.14 11.16
CA GLY A 5 -1.07 7.44 11.40
C GLY A 5 0.43 7.31 11.66
N MET A 6 0.85 6.32 12.44
CA MET A 6 2.28 6.05 12.70
C MET A 6 3.02 5.54 11.48
N LEU A 7 2.38 4.71 10.65
CA LEU A 7 2.93 4.27 9.37
C LEU A 7 3.20 5.47 8.44
N TYR A 8 2.22 6.38 8.30
CA TYR A 8 2.40 7.56 7.46
C TYR A 8 3.45 8.53 8.01
N LEU A 9 3.53 8.70 9.33
CA LEU A 9 4.58 9.48 9.98
C LEU A 9 5.97 8.89 9.68
N TYR A 10 6.10 7.56 9.79
CA TYR A 10 7.33 6.85 9.49
C TYR A 10 7.75 7.08 8.03
N GLU A 11 6.85 6.92 7.07
CA GLU A 11 7.14 7.15 5.64
C GLU A 11 7.49 8.62 5.34
N ALA A 12 6.73 9.57 5.90
CA ALA A 12 6.98 10.99 5.72
C ALA A 12 8.35 11.41 6.27
N SER A 13 8.82 10.77 7.34
CA SER A 13 10.15 11.04 7.88
C SER A 13 11.28 10.78 6.87
N PHE A 14 11.12 9.90 5.89
CA PHE A 14 12.13 9.63 4.85
C PHE A 14 12.18 10.67 3.73
N LEU A 15 11.26 11.63 3.74
CA LEU A 15 11.31 12.80 2.86
C LEU A 15 12.19 13.92 3.43
N SER A 16 12.70 13.73 4.66
CA SER A 16 13.53 14.69 5.36
C SER A 16 14.84 14.99 4.63
N LEU A 17 15.28 16.25 4.71
CA LEU A 17 16.56 16.73 4.20
C LEU A 17 17.60 16.79 5.33
N GLU A 18 18.87 16.86 4.94
CA GLU A 18 19.99 16.94 5.89
C GLU A 18 19.84 18.16 6.83
N GLY A 19 19.85 17.93 8.15
CA GLY A 19 19.70 18.96 9.18
C GLY A 19 18.36 18.97 9.94
N GLU A 20 17.38 18.15 9.53
CA GLU A 20 16.06 18.09 10.17
C GLU A 20 16.01 17.02 11.30
N SER A 21 16.56 17.35 12.45
CA SER A 21 16.62 16.46 13.63
C SER A 21 15.25 16.05 14.17
N THR A 22 14.20 16.83 13.91
CA THR A 22 12.82 16.53 14.33
C THR A 22 12.24 15.32 13.60
N LEU A 23 12.52 15.17 12.30
CA LEU A 23 12.03 14.03 11.51
C LEU A 23 12.79 12.76 11.81
N ASP A 24 14.07 12.83 12.17
CA ASP A 24 14.81 11.66 12.67
C ASP A 24 14.26 11.16 14.03
N ALA A 25 13.91 12.09 14.93
CA ALA A 25 13.24 11.75 16.18
C ALA A 25 11.84 11.14 15.93
N ALA A 26 11.07 11.72 15.01
CA ALA A 26 9.76 11.17 14.61
C ALA A 26 9.90 9.77 13.98
N ARG A 27 10.94 9.55 13.16
CA ARG A 27 11.23 8.25 12.54
C ARG A 27 11.49 7.18 13.58
N THR A 28 12.39 7.45 14.53
CA THR A 28 12.74 6.50 15.59
C THR A 28 11.56 6.20 16.50
N PHE A 29 10.78 7.23 16.85
CA PHE A 29 9.53 7.06 17.60
C PHE A 29 8.51 6.18 16.86
N ALA A 30 8.21 6.51 15.60
CA ALA A 30 7.26 5.75 14.80
C ALA A 30 7.71 4.30 14.58
N LYS A 31 9.01 4.09 14.30
CA LYS A 31 9.60 2.75 14.12
C LYS A 31 9.40 1.87 15.35
N ASN A 32 9.65 2.40 16.54
CA ASN A 32 9.49 1.66 17.79
C ASN A 32 8.03 1.27 18.02
N TYR A 33 7.11 2.22 17.85
CA TYR A 33 5.68 1.97 17.97
C TYR A 33 5.19 0.89 16.98
N LEU A 34 5.61 0.98 15.72
CA LEU A 34 5.22 0.05 14.65
C LEU A 34 5.75 -1.37 14.90
N SER A 35 7.00 -1.50 15.38
CA SER A 35 7.60 -2.78 15.76
C SER A 35 6.83 -3.47 16.88
N GLU A 36 6.44 -2.71 17.91
CA GLU A 36 5.60 -3.23 19.00
C GLU A 36 4.19 -3.58 18.52
N TYR A 37 3.61 -2.75 17.65
CA TYR A 37 2.28 -3.00 17.09
C TYR A 37 2.22 -4.33 16.35
N VAL A 38 3.20 -4.63 15.50
CA VAL A 38 3.27 -5.90 14.76
C VAL A 38 3.34 -7.08 15.72
N LYS A 39 4.17 -7.01 16.76
CA LYS A 39 4.29 -8.09 17.75
C LYS A 39 2.97 -8.38 18.48
N LEU A 40 2.20 -7.35 18.81
CA LEU A 40 0.98 -7.47 19.61
C LEU A 40 -0.29 -7.74 18.79
N ASN A 41 -0.33 -7.30 17.53
CA ASN A 41 -1.57 -7.27 16.73
C ASN A 41 -1.53 -8.11 15.45
N LYS A 42 -0.48 -8.94 15.25
CA LYS A 42 -0.31 -9.77 14.05
C LYS A 42 -1.56 -10.60 13.69
N SER A 43 -2.24 -11.15 14.68
CA SER A 43 -3.46 -11.97 14.49
C SER A 43 -4.74 -11.15 14.33
N LYS A 44 -4.78 -9.91 14.82
CA LYS A 44 -6.00 -9.08 14.82
C LYS A 44 -6.22 -8.35 13.50
N ASN A 45 -5.15 -7.91 12.86
CA ASN A 45 -5.24 -7.19 11.59
C ASN A 45 -4.07 -7.58 10.68
N PRO A 46 -4.13 -8.77 10.05
CA PRO A 46 -3.00 -9.31 9.29
C PRO A 46 -2.61 -8.39 8.13
N TYR A 47 -3.57 -7.76 7.45
CA TYR A 47 -3.31 -6.79 6.39
C TYR A 47 -2.46 -5.61 6.87
N LEU A 48 -2.87 -4.99 7.99
CA LEU A 48 -2.14 -3.85 8.51
C LEU A 48 -0.75 -4.27 9.02
N SER A 49 -0.64 -5.43 9.66
CA SER A 49 0.65 -5.97 10.09
C SER A 49 1.59 -6.24 8.90
N THR A 50 1.09 -6.80 7.79
CA THR A 50 1.89 -7.00 6.56
C THR A 50 2.37 -5.68 5.97
N LEU A 51 1.52 -4.64 5.93
CA LEU A 51 1.93 -3.31 5.49
C LEU A 51 3.03 -2.72 6.37
N VAL A 52 2.92 -2.88 7.68
CA VAL A 52 3.90 -2.36 8.64
C VAL A 52 5.22 -3.13 8.54
N GLU A 53 5.17 -4.47 8.46
CA GLU A 53 6.37 -5.30 8.26
C GLU A 53 7.09 -4.89 6.96
N HIS A 54 6.36 -4.71 5.86
CA HIS A 54 6.91 -4.27 4.59
C HIS A 54 7.54 -2.87 4.67
N ALA A 55 6.88 -1.90 5.33
CA ALA A 55 7.46 -0.56 5.51
C ALA A 55 8.74 -0.60 6.37
N LEU A 56 8.79 -1.44 7.40
CA LEU A 56 9.95 -1.58 8.29
C LEU A 56 11.16 -2.26 7.63
N GLU A 57 10.96 -3.10 6.61
CA GLU A 57 12.05 -3.67 5.80
C GLU A 57 12.73 -2.61 4.94
N PHE A 58 11.94 -1.86 4.17
CA PHE A 58 12.40 -0.73 3.37
C PHE A 58 11.30 0.34 3.29
N PRO A 59 11.65 1.62 3.47
CA PRO A 59 10.70 2.72 3.29
C PRO A 59 10.30 2.87 1.82
N LEU A 60 9.05 3.31 1.57
CA LEU A 60 8.51 3.48 0.21
C LEU A 60 9.38 4.40 -0.65
N ARG A 61 10.02 5.40 -0.03
CA ARG A 61 10.89 6.36 -0.73
C ARG A 61 12.07 5.71 -1.46
N TRP A 62 12.56 4.56 -0.99
CA TRP A 62 13.72 3.87 -1.57
C TRP A 62 13.34 2.71 -2.49
N ARG A 63 12.04 2.43 -2.64
CA ARG A 63 11.56 1.28 -3.41
C ARG A 63 11.30 1.65 -4.87
N MET A 64 11.52 0.68 -5.76
CA MET A 64 11.19 0.82 -7.18
C MET A 64 9.67 0.77 -7.38
N PRO A 65 9.02 1.83 -7.91
CA PRO A 65 7.56 1.91 -7.97
C PRO A 65 6.89 0.73 -8.69
N ARG A 66 7.55 0.17 -9.71
CA ARG A 66 7.04 -0.97 -10.47
C ARG A 66 7.02 -2.28 -9.68
N MET A 67 8.03 -2.53 -8.85
CA MET A 67 8.06 -3.70 -7.97
C MET A 67 7.02 -3.52 -6.86
N GLU A 68 6.93 -2.32 -6.31
CA GLU A 68 6.00 -1.98 -5.26
C GLU A 68 4.53 -2.11 -5.72
N ALA A 69 4.22 -1.66 -6.93
CA ALA A 69 2.90 -1.85 -7.52
C ALA A 69 2.53 -3.34 -7.67
N ARG A 70 3.46 -4.20 -8.09
CA ARG A 70 3.21 -5.66 -8.18
C ARG A 70 2.94 -6.27 -6.81
N TRP A 71 3.70 -5.86 -5.79
CA TRP A 71 3.51 -6.31 -4.42
C TRP A 71 2.14 -5.88 -3.89
N PHE A 72 1.78 -4.60 -4.03
CA PHE A 72 0.48 -4.08 -3.60
C PHE A 72 -0.70 -4.77 -4.30
N ILE A 73 -0.61 -5.05 -5.60
CA ILE A 73 -1.65 -5.80 -6.32
C ILE A 73 -1.81 -7.20 -5.69
N GLY A 74 -0.71 -7.88 -5.35
CA GLY A 74 -0.73 -9.15 -4.64
C GLY A 74 -1.48 -9.05 -3.30
N VAL A 75 -1.06 -8.12 -2.46
CA VAL A 75 -1.69 -7.90 -1.13
C VAL A 75 -3.17 -7.55 -1.24
N ILE A 76 -3.57 -6.68 -2.19
CA ILE A 76 -4.96 -6.30 -2.40
C ILE A 76 -5.81 -7.49 -2.86
N ASN A 77 -5.27 -8.33 -3.73
CA ASN A 77 -5.95 -9.53 -4.22
C ASN A 77 -6.19 -10.54 -3.09
N GLU A 78 -5.22 -10.68 -2.16
CA GLU A 78 -5.34 -11.53 -0.97
C GLU A 78 -6.36 -10.99 0.04
N VAL A 79 -6.44 -9.66 0.18
CA VAL A 79 -7.37 -8.98 1.10
C VAL A 79 -8.80 -8.93 0.54
N GLN A 80 -9.00 -9.33 -0.71
CA GLN A 80 -10.31 -9.41 -1.36
C GLN A 80 -11.08 -8.08 -1.29
N ILE A 81 -10.42 -6.99 -1.73
CA ILE A 81 -11.19 -5.88 -2.29
C ILE A 81 -11.69 -6.37 -3.64
N ARG A 82 -12.87 -6.98 -3.63
CA ARG A 82 -13.68 -7.23 -4.82
C ARG A 82 -13.95 -5.87 -5.44
N ILE A 83 -13.08 -5.43 -6.33
CA ILE A 83 -13.41 -4.36 -7.26
C ILE A 83 -14.71 -4.83 -7.91
N PRO A 84 -15.86 -4.18 -7.67
CA PRO A 84 -17.11 -4.67 -8.19
C PRO A 84 -16.97 -4.71 -9.72
N SER A 85 -17.54 -5.76 -10.32
CA SER A 85 -17.34 -6.10 -11.73
C SER A 85 -17.61 -4.94 -12.70
N CYS A 86 -18.29 -3.88 -12.24
CA CYS A 86 -18.54 -2.64 -12.95
C CYS A 86 -17.31 -1.76 -13.25
N LEU A 87 -16.15 -1.99 -12.62
CA LEU A 87 -14.89 -1.30 -12.97
C LEU A 87 -14.01 -2.09 -13.95
N ILE A 88 -14.41 -3.32 -14.29
CA ILE A 88 -13.88 -4.04 -15.45
C ILE A 88 -14.73 -3.58 -16.64
N LEU A 89 -14.08 -3.16 -17.73
CA LEU A 89 -14.72 -2.70 -18.97
C LEU A 89 -15.98 -3.53 -19.28
N PRO A 90 -17.16 -2.90 -19.48
CA PRO A 90 -18.39 -3.63 -19.72
C PRO A 90 -18.20 -4.62 -20.87
N SER A 91 -18.72 -5.84 -20.73
CA SER A 91 -18.70 -6.85 -21.82
C SER A 91 -19.31 -6.35 -23.14
N TRP A 92 -20.04 -5.24 -23.06
CA TRP A 92 -20.67 -4.53 -24.16
C TRP A 92 -19.66 -3.84 -25.09
N ILE A 93 -18.43 -3.56 -24.65
CA ILE A 93 -17.36 -3.04 -25.53
C ILE A 93 -16.91 -4.13 -26.52
N SER A 94 -16.83 -5.38 -26.06
CA SER A 94 -16.61 -6.55 -26.92
C SER A 94 -17.76 -6.74 -27.90
N THR A 95 -19.00 -6.50 -27.45
CA THR A 95 -20.20 -6.56 -28.28
C THR A 95 -20.26 -5.42 -29.29
N TRP A 96 -19.82 -4.21 -28.93
CA TRP A 96 -19.78 -3.04 -29.81
C TRP A 96 -18.70 -3.19 -30.89
N CYS A 97 -17.52 -3.70 -30.53
CA CYS A 97 -16.46 -4.02 -31.50
C CYS A 97 -16.94 -5.05 -32.54
N LYS A 98 -17.65 -6.11 -32.11
CA LYS A 98 -18.26 -7.11 -33.00
C LYS A 98 -19.47 -6.60 -33.80
N ARG A 99 -20.13 -5.53 -33.34
CA ARG A 99 -21.29 -4.92 -34.03
C ARG A 99 -20.85 -3.89 -35.07
N SER A 100 -19.69 -3.25 -34.89
CA SER A 100 -19.12 -2.29 -35.85
C SER A 100 -18.57 -2.95 -37.12
N THR A 101 -18.13 -4.21 -37.05
CA THR A 101 -17.62 -4.97 -38.21
C THR A 101 -18.70 -5.71 -39.00
N ARG A 102 -19.97 -5.59 -38.62
CA ARG A 102 -21.11 -6.25 -39.29
C ARG A 102 -21.95 -5.29 -40.14
N LYS A 103 -21.35 -4.18 -40.57
CA LYS A 103 -21.89 -3.26 -41.59
C LYS A 103 -20.79 -2.91 -42.61
N ILE A 104 -20.34 -3.93 -43.35
CA ILE A 104 -19.90 -3.82 -44.76
C ILE A 104 -20.43 -5.09 -45.44
#